data_AF-A0A9E4FKP3-F1
#
_entry.id   AF-A0A9E4FKP3-F1
#
_cell.length_a   1.000
_cell.length_b   1.000
_cell.length_c   1.000
_cell.angle_alpha   90.00
_cell.angle_beta   90.00
_cell.angle_gamma   90.00
#
_symmetry.space_group_name_H-M   'P 1'
#
loop_
_entity.id
_entity.type
_entity.pdbx_description
1 polymer ?
#
loop_
_entity_poly.entity_id
_entity_poly.type
_entity_poly.pdbx_seq_one_letter_code
_entity_poly.pdbx_strand_id
1 'polypeptide(L)'
;SDCEDIVRNLFHGRVPFQDEYLRPYTKREYLTRILTNLKHNHVRAEDYHRSISAADLIAMMNPSLGSNIKERATFHYSLKQYRLAISDLELYLSTNPEAQDAEEVKRQIQGIWATIATLN
;
A
#
# COMPACT_ATOMS: atom_id res chain seq x y z
N SER A 1 21.05 27.71 4.14
CA SER A 1 21.46 26.92 2.95
C SER A 1 20.21 26.56 2.17
N ASP A 2 20.29 26.28 0.86
CA ASP A 2 19.11 26.07 -0.01
C ASP A 2 18.07 25.06 0.55
N CYS A 3 18.51 24.00 1.24
CA CYS A 3 17.61 23.01 1.85
C CYS A 3 16.80 23.55 3.04
N GLU A 4 17.39 24.41 3.87
CA GLU A 4 16.70 25.07 4.98
C GLU A 4 15.61 26.02 4.45
N ASP A 5 15.91 26.76 3.39
CA ASP A 5 14.96 27.68 2.78
C ASP A 5 13.81 26.92 2.09
N ILE A 6 14.08 25.75 1.48
CA ILE A 6 13.04 24.84 0.98
C ILE A 6 12.09 24.40 2.11
N VAL A 7 12.62 23.92 3.25
CA VAL A 7 11.79 23.48 4.39
C VAL A 7 10.99 24.65 4.95
N ARG A 8 11.63 25.81 5.13
CA ARG A 8 10.96 27.02 5.64
C ARG A 8 9.80 27.45 4.74
N ASN A 9 10.00 27.40 3.42
CA ASN A 9 8.97 27.82 2.46
C ASN A 9 7.82 26.80 2.36
N LEU A 10 8.11 25.50 2.28
CA LEU A 10 7.10 24.44 2.18
C LEU A 10 6.19 24.35 3.41
N PHE A 11 6.77 24.55 4.60
CA PHE A 11 6.05 24.44 5.86
C PHE A 11 5.69 25.79 6.48
N HIS A 12 5.87 26.89 5.72
CA HIS A 12 5.59 28.27 6.16
C HIS A 12 6.20 28.60 7.55
N GLY A 13 7.44 28.16 7.77
CA GLY A 13 8.18 28.37 9.02
C GLY A 13 7.66 27.60 10.23
N ARG A 14 6.65 26.71 10.09
CA ARG A 14 6.06 25.96 11.21
C ARG A 14 6.87 24.74 11.62
N VAL A 15 7.75 24.26 10.74
CA VAL A 15 8.62 23.12 10.99
C VAL A 15 10.07 23.61 11.00
N PRO A 16 10.81 23.46 12.11
CA PRO A 16 12.22 23.81 12.15
C PRO A 16 13.02 22.85 11.26
N PHE A 17 14.07 23.38 10.61
CA PHE A 17 15.01 22.52 9.91
C PHE A 17 15.79 21.65 10.90
N GLN A 18 16.01 20.39 10.54
CA GLN A 18 16.80 19.45 11.33
C GLN A 18 17.80 18.76 10.41
N ASP A 19 19.05 18.62 10.85
CA ASP A 19 20.12 17.97 10.07
C ASP A 19 19.78 16.53 9.69
N GLU A 20 18.98 15.85 10.53
CA GLU A 20 18.44 14.51 10.29
C GLU A 20 17.69 14.39 8.95
N TYR A 21 17.15 15.49 8.41
CA TYR A 21 16.46 15.50 7.11
C TYR A 21 17.41 15.25 5.94
N LEU A 22 18.71 15.51 6.13
CA LEU A 22 19.75 15.27 5.13
C LEU A 22 20.44 13.92 5.32
N ARG A 23 20.01 13.09 6.29
CA ARG A 23 20.62 11.78 6.49
C ARG A 23 20.53 10.97 5.19
N PRO A 24 21.59 10.24 4.82
CA PRO A 24 21.54 9.37 3.66
C PRO A 24 20.48 8.28 3.88
N TYR A 25 19.76 7.97 2.81
CA TYR A 25 18.86 6.81 2.81
C TYR A 25 19.67 5.52 2.89
N THR A 26 19.17 4.58 3.70
CA THR A 26 19.64 3.19 3.63
C THR A 26 19.20 2.56 2.30
N LYS A 27 19.88 1.48 1.88
CA LYS A 27 19.52 0.73 0.68
C LYS A 27 18.06 0.27 0.70
N ARG A 28 17.57 -0.15 1.87
CA ARG A 28 16.18 -0.61 2.06
C ARG A 28 15.18 0.53 1.89
N GLU A 29 15.43 1.69 2.50
CA GLU A 29 14.56 2.86 2.36
C GLU A 29 14.51 3.36 0.90
N TYR A 30 15.66 3.37 0.23
CA TYR A 30 15.74 3.72 -1.18
C TYR A 30 14.92 2.76 -2.04
N LEU A 31 15.12 1.44 -1.88
CA LEU A 31 14.36 0.43 -2.64
C LEU A 31 12.86 0.51 -2.37
N THR A 32 12.43 0.67 -1.12
CA THR A 32 11.02 0.86 -0.78
C THR A 32 10.42 2.06 -1.51
N ARG A 33 11.15 3.18 -1.59
CA ARG A 33 10.71 4.37 -2.34
C ARG A 33 10.60 4.10 -3.84
N ILE A 34 11.60 3.46 -4.46
CA ILE A 34 11.58 3.16 -5.89
C ILE A 34 10.46 2.18 -6.24
N LEU A 35 10.29 1.12 -5.44
CA LEU A 35 9.21 0.15 -5.62
C LEU A 35 7.83 0.79 -5.42
N THR A 36 7.68 1.71 -4.48
CA THR A 36 6.42 2.43 -4.26
C THR A 36 6.07 3.30 -5.48
N ASN A 37 7.05 4.01 -6.04
CA ASN A 37 6.87 4.78 -7.27
C ASN A 37 6.51 3.88 -8.45
N LEU A 38 7.18 2.74 -8.57
CA LEU A 38 6.90 1.75 -9.62
C LEU A 38 5.49 1.18 -9.51
N LYS A 39 5.06 0.80 -8.30
CA LYS A 39 3.69 0.36 -8.01
C LYS A 39 2.68 1.41 -8.45
N HIS A 40 2.85 2.68 -8.04
CA HIS A 40 1.92 3.74 -8.42
C HIS A 40 1.83 3.93 -9.93
N ASN A 41 2.94 3.83 -10.66
CA ASN A 41 2.91 3.88 -12.13
C ASN A 41 2.14 2.70 -12.74
N HIS A 42 2.34 1.48 -12.24
CA HIS A 42 1.60 0.31 -12.70
C HIS A 42 0.10 0.41 -12.39
N VAL A 43 -0.26 0.89 -11.20
CA VAL A 43 -1.67 1.13 -10.82
C VAL A 43 -2.33 2.15 -11.74
N ARG A 44 -1.65 3.25 -12.05
CA ARG A 44 -2.16 4.28 -12.98
C ARG A 44 -2.33 3.76 -14.42
N ALA A 45 -1.54 2.76 -14.79
CA ALA A 45 -1.65 2.07 -16.08
C ALA A 45 -2.62 0.88 -16.04
N GLU A 46 -3.29 0.62 -14.91
CA GLU A 46 -4.14 -0.56 -14.68
C GLU A 46 -3.41 -1.90 -14.90
N ASP A 47 -2.08 -1.90 -14.82
CA ASP A 47 -1.23 -3.10 -14.87
C ASP A 47 -1.20 -3.75 -13.48
N TYR A 48 -2.31 -4.39 -13.12
CA TYR A 48 -2.48 -4.98 -11.79
C TYR A 48 -1.55 -6.15 -11.52
N HIS A 49 -1.12 -6.89 -12.55
CA HIS A 49 -0.12 -7.94 -12.39
C HIS A 49 1.21 -7.39 -11.87
N ARG A 50 1.73 -6.33 -12.50
CA ARG A 50 2.97 -5.69 -12.02
C ARG A 50 2.77 -4.91 -10.73
N SER A 51 1.58 -4.39 -10.50
CA SER A 51 1.22 -3.75 -9.23
C SER A 51 1.31 -4.72 -8.05
N ILE A 52 0.82 -5.96 -8.23
CA ILE A 52 0.95 -7.04 -7.24
C ILE A 52 2.42 -7.37 -6.99
N SER A 53 3.22 -7.59 -8.05
CA SER A 53 4.65 -7.90 -7.88
C SER A 53 5.41 -6.80 -7.13
N ALA A 54 5.09 -5.53 -7.40
CA ALA A 54 5.69 -4.41 -6.68
C ALA A 54 5.23 -4.38 -5.21
N ALA A 55 3.95 -4.63 -4.93
CA ALA A 55 3.40 -4.69 -3.58
C ALA A 55 4.06 -5.82 -2.75
N ASP A 56 4.27 -6.99 -3.33
CA ASP A 56 4.94 -8.12 -2.68
C ASP A 56 6.39 -7.79 -2.30
N LEU A 57 7.13 -7.15 -3.22
CA LEU A 57 8.50 -6.71 -2.94
C LEU A 57 8.54 -5.65 -1.84
N ILE A 58 7.58 -4.72 -1.81
CA ILE A 58 7.48 -3.71 -0.72
C ILE A 58 7.22 -4.41 0.62
N ALA A 59 6.32 -5.39 0.65
CA ALA A 59 6.00 -6.15 1.88
C ALA A 59 7.23 -6.92 2.40
N MET A 60 8.06 -7.49 1.51
CA MET A 60 9.33 -8.12 1.90
C MET A 60 10.33 -7.12 2.50
N MET A 61 10.34 -5.87 2.03
CA MET A 61 11.23 -4.83 2.55
C MET A 61 10.74 -4.24 3.87
N ASN A 62 9.42 -4.18 4.08
CA ASN A 62 8.83 -3.61 5.28
C ASN A 62 7.58 -4.41 5.73
N PRO A 63 7.79 -5.50 6.50
CA PRO A 63 6.71 -6.40 6.91
C PRO A 63 5.62 -5.75 7.79
N SER A 64 5.89 -4.61 8.43
CA SER A 64 4.93 -3.94 9.31
C SER A 64 3.91 -3.06 8.57
N LEU A 65 4.02 -2.89 7.25
CA LEU A 65 3.07 -2.12 6.45
C LEU A 65 1.89 -3.00 6.01
N GLY A 66 0.96 -3.28 6.93
CA GLY A 66 -0.29 -4.01 6.65
C GLY A 66 -1.19 -3.36 5.59
N SER A 67 -0.98 -2.07 5.29
CA SER A 67 -1.69 -1.33 4.24
C SER A 67 -1.47 -1.90 2.83
N ASN A 68 -0.36 -2.60 2.58
CA ASN A 68 -0.10 -3.20 1.27
C ASN A 68 -1.00 -4.42 0.98
N ILE A 69 -1.45 -5.15 2.00
CA ILE A 69 -2.24 -6.38 1.81
C ILE A 69 -3.64 -6.03 1.31
N LYS A 70 -4.30 -5.04 1.91
CA LYS A 70 -5.63 -4.58 1.47
C LYS A 70 -5.59 -4.00 0.04
N GLU A 71 -4.52 -3.30 -0.31
CA GLU A 71 -4.33 -2.78 -1.66
C GLU A 71 -4.11 -3.91 -2.68
N ARG A 72 -3.31 -4.93 -2.32
CA ARG A 72 -3.12 -6.15 -3.14
C ARG A 72 -4.44 -6.90 -3.36
N ALA A 73 -5.31 -6.97 -2.35
CA ALA A 73 -6.65 -7.53 -2.50
C ALA A 73 -7.47 -6.82 -3.59
N THR A 74 -7.35 -5.49 -3.67
CA THR A 74 -8.03 -4.68 -4.69
C THR A 74 -7.51 -5.02 -6.09
N PHE A 75 -6.20 -5.22 -6.24
CA PHE A 75 -5.61 -5.64 -7.52
C PHE A 75 -6.05 -7.04 -7.93
N HIS A 76 -6.06 -7.99 -6.99
CA HIS A 76 -6.59 -9.34 -7.24
C HIS A 76 -8.06 -9.32 -7.64
N TYR A 77 -8.87 -8.47 -6.99
CA TYR A 77 -10.27 -8.30 -7.35
C TYR A 77 -10.43 -7.77 -8.78
N SER A 78 -9.68 -6.74 -9.18
CA SER A 78 -9.70 -6.20 -10.55
C SER A 78 -9.31 -7.25 -11.60
N LEU A 79 -8.44 -8.20 -11.26
CA LEU A 79 -8.06 -9.32 -12.11
C LEU A 79 -9.05 -10.51 -12.04
N LYS A 80 -10.20 -10.36 -11.36
CA LYS A 80 -11.18 -11.43 -11.09
C LYS A 80 -10.61 -12.63 -10.33
N GLN A 81 -9.48 -12.44 -9.65
CA GLN A 81 -8.84 -13.44 -8.80
C GLN A 81 -9.49 -13.43 -7.42
N TYR A 82 -10.79 -13.68 -7.37
CA TYR A 82 -11.64 -13.42 -6.20
C TYR A 82 -11.21 -14.15 -4.93
N ARG A 83 -10.75 -15.41 -5.05
CA ARG A 83 -10.25 -16.17 -3.89
C ARG A 83 -8.99 -15.56 -3.28
N LEU A 84 -8.09 -15.03 -4.11
CA LEU A 84 -6.88 -14.34 -3.64
C LEU A 84 -7.25 -13.00 -2.99
N ALA A 85 -8.20 -12.26 -3.58
CA ALA A 85 -8.70 -11.04 -2.99
C ALA A 85 -9.31 -11.27 -1.59
N ILE A 86 -10.15 -12.30 -1.43
CA ILE A 86 -10.72 -12.67 -0.13
C ILE A 86 -9.62 -13.05 0.87
N SER A 87 -8.67 -13.89 0.45
CA SER A 87 -7.57 -14.32 1.33
C SER A 87 -6.76 -13.13 1.85
N ASP A 88 -6.52 -12.11 1.03
CA ASP A 88 -5.82 -10.90 1.45
C ASP A 88 -6.63 -10.06 2.42
N LEU A 89 -7.94 -9.89 2.20
CA LEU A 89 -8.82 -9.16 3.11
C LEU A 89 -8.97 -9.87 4.47
N GLU A 90 -9.06 -11.20 4.47
CA GLU A 90 -9.07 -12.01 5.70
C GLU A 90 -7.74 -11.88 6.46
N LEU A 91 -6.61 -11.94 5.74
CA LEU A 91 -5.30 -11.72 6.34
C LEU A 91 -5.22 -10.31 6.96
N TYR A 92 -5.66 -9.28 6.23
CA TYR A 92 -5.70 -7.90 6.73
C TYR A 92 -6.48 -7.78 8.04
N LEU A 93 -7.66 -8.40 8.14
CA LEU A 93 -8.46 -8.39 9.37
C LEU A 93 -7.76 -9.12 10.52
N SER A 94 -7.11 -10.25 10.23
CA SER A 94 -6.41 -11.03 11.25
C SER A 94 -5.18 -10.31 11.83
N THR A 95 -4.48 -9.53 11.00
CA THR A 95 -3.27 -8.80 11.41
C THR A 95 -3.58 -7.41 11.98
N ASN A 96 -4.80 -6.91 11.79
CA ASN A 96 -5.24 -5.59 12.26
C ASN A 96 -6.59 -5.72 13.00
N PRO A 97 -6.62 -6.36 14.20
CA PRO A 97 -7.87 -6.62 14.92
C PRO A 97 -8.62 -5.34 15.32
N GLU A 98 -7.88 -4.24 15.55
CA GLU A 98 -8.42 -2.92 15.93
C GLU A 98 -8.62 -1.98 14.71
N ALA A 99 -8.65 -2.53 13.50
CA ALA A 99 -8.83 -1.73 12.29
C ALA A 99 -10.19 -1.02 12.29
N GLN A 100 -10.17 0.31 12.20
CA GLN A 100 -11.39 1.13 12.17
C GLN A 100 -12.29 0.81 10.97
N ASP A 101 -11.73 0.26 9.90
CA ASP A 101 -12.43 -0.14 8.67
C ASP A 101 -12.80 -1.63 8.63
N ALA A 102 -12.67 -2.37 9.73
CA ALA A 102 -12.91 -3.83 9.76
C ALA A 102 -14.29 -4.23 9.24
N GLU A 103 -15.35 -3.50 9.61
CA GLU A 103 -16.71 -3.78 9.14
C GLU A 103 -16.90 -3.51 7.65
N GLU A 104 -16.19 -2.53 7.09
CA GLU A 104 -16.18 -2.28 5.65
C GLU A 104 -15.48 -3.42 4.90
N VAL A 105 -14.34 -3.89 5.40
CA VAL A 105 -13.62 -5.02 4.82
C VAL A 105 -14.45 -6.31 4.86
N LYS A 106 -15.17 -6.57 5.97
CA LYS A 106 -16.10 -7.71 6.04
C LYS A 106 -17.20 -7.62 4.98
N ARG A 107 -17.76 -6.43 4.75
CA ARG A 107 -18.75 -6.21 3.67
C ARG A 107 -18.15 -6.47 2.28
N GLN A 108 -16.91 -6.05 2.05
CA GLN A 108 -16.22 -6.33 0.78
C GLN A 108 -16.07 -7.84 0.55
N ILE A 109 -15.64 -8.60 1.56
CA ILE A 109 -15.55 -10.07 1.49
C ILE A 109 -16.92 -10.68 1.12
N GLN A 110 -18.00 -10.26 1.78
CA GLN A 110 -19.35 -10.73 1.46
C GLN A 110 -19.79 -10.39 0.03
N GLY A 111 -19.48 -9.18 -0.45
CA GLY A 111 -19.76 -8.77 -1.83
C GLY A 111 -19.01 -9.61 -2.86
N ILE A 112 -17.76 -9.97 -2.58
CA ILE A 112 -16.97 -10.85 -3.46
C ILE A 112 -17.57 -12.26 -3.47
N TRP A 113 -17.97 -12.81 -2.31
CA TRP A 113 -18.65 -14.10 -2.23
C TRP A 113 -19.95 -14.13 -3.03
N ALA A 114 -20.78 -13.08 -2.93
CA ALA A 114 -21.98 -12.95 -3.73
C ALA A 114 -21.67 -12.96 -5.23
N THR A 115 -20.61 -12.26 -5.66
CA THR A 115 -20.15 -12.27 -7.05
C THR A 115 -19.77 -13.68 -7.51
N ILE A 116 -18.99 -14.43 -6.72
CA ILE A 116 -18.64 -15.82 -7.03
C ILE A 116 -19.90 -16.70 -7.16
N ALA A 117 -20.88 -16.53 -6.27
CA ALA A 117 -22.11 -17.31 -6.29
C ALA A 117 -22.93 -17.09 -7.58
N THR A 118 -22.92 -15.87 -8.13
CA THR A 118 -23.63 -15.54 -9.38
C THR A 118 -22.94 -16.05 -10.65
N LEU A 119 -21.68 -16.49 -10.56
CA LEU A 119 -20.91 -17.02 -11.70
C LEU A 119 -21.04 -18.54 -11.86
N ASN A 120 -21.75 -19.22 -10.95
CA ASN A 120 -21.99 -20.66 -10.95
C ASN A 120 -23.37 -21.01 -11.51
#